data_AF-A0A939V7X0-F1
#
_entry.id   AF-A0A939V7X0-F1
#
_cell.length_a   1.000
_cell.length_b   1.000
_cell.length_c   1.000
_cell.angle_alpha   90.00
_cell.angle_beta   90.00
_cell.angle_gamma   90.00
#
_symmetry.space_group_name_H-M   'P 1'
#
loop_
_entity.id
_entity.type
_entity.pdbx_description
1 polymer ?
#
loop_
_entity_poly.entity_id
_entity_poly.type
_entity_poly.pdbx_seq_one_letter_code
_entity_poly.pdbx_strand_id
1 'polypeptide(L)'
;KPAAITTADLNDENFWEPLFRKYTKQLAGQEMEANDNIKRLYIKNVTLQDNLFYSYEDVHIIGIEANGNYTLPNNIFGGITHLETLNSDVKGTLTLGTGVVNPNIAFIVNCASASETQAWSQYKTENNCTYTVAGTDGGIVIEDPVINMGSYIRFIGVNAANNYKYTLDTYEWADRGPQFELNIEALDSSKPAYISAADLNDENFWEPLFRKYTKQLAGEEMSAANNVKRLFINGVSLLANQFTTYEYLHLIEITAEGDYSLPDGVFNGVSRLQTLACSVVGTLTLGNNVVNPKSNFTVTCSNETAKQVWRQYKSDNGCNYIISGDDSNAPRITEVHLGIIINGYFTNINLKDNGGTVNIVKGITEADFYNFTAKTSGDVSEVMVDYCICPEGVTPSSEMWRNIGANQSGDGEWEAKDINLDLLDGLKDNSTYRLYFSFRTNDGENGRGTYPSDGSSFTLEFSTGEFTGIAKTINDQCPTTKKYYTLDGRPATKGQLPKGIYIVGNKKVLVK
;
A
#
# COMPACT_ATOMS: atom_id res chain seq x y z
N LYS A 1 33.67 -31.20 -9.78
CA LYS A 1 33.16 -32.41 -10.46
C LYS A 1 31.83 -32.74 -9.81
N PRO A 2 30.75 -32.99 -10.57
CA PRO A 2 29.49 -33.42 -9.98
C PRO A 2 29.71 -34.73 -9.22
N ALA A 3 29.05 -34.88 -8.06
CA ALA A 3 29.04 -36.14 -7.32
C ALA A 3 28.22 -37.16 -8.11
N ALA A 4 28.70 -38.41 -8.21
CA ALA A 4 27.98 -39.48 -8.87
C ALA A 4 27.24 -40.31 -7.83
N ILE A 5 25.95 -40.55 -8.03
CA ILE A 5 25.19 -41.53 -7.25
C ILE A 5 25.56 -42.91 -7.78
N THR A 6 25.92 -43.83 -6.90
CA THR A 6 26.27 -45.21 -7.23
C THR A 6 25.27 -46.19 -6.65
N THR A 7 25.26 -47.43 -7.15
CA THR A 7 24.47 -48.52 -6.56
C THR A 7 24.87 -48.80 -5.10
N ALA A 8 26.10 -48.49 -4.70
CA ALA A 8 26.53 -48.60 -3.31
C ALA A 8 25.82 -47.55 -2.43
N ASP A 9 25.67 -46.31 -2.94
CA ASP A 9 24.96 -45.25 -2.23
C ASP A 9 23.48 -45.63 -2.02
N LEU A 10 22.82 -46.24 -3.01
CA LEU A 10 21.42 -46.67 -2.88
C LEU A 10 21.17 -47.67 -1.76
N ASN A 11 22.20 -48.43 -1.38
CA ASN A 11 22.12 -49.43 -0.32
C ASN A 11 22.70 -48.93 1.03
N ASP A 12 23.23 -47.71 1.09
CA ASP A 12 23.73 -47.11 2.32
C ASP A 12 22.56 -46.74 3.24
N GLU A 13 22.61 -47.17 4.50
CA GLU A 13 21.57 -46.91 5.50
C GLU A 13 21.31 -45.42 5.77
N ASN A 14 22.26 -44.56 5.40
CA ASN A 14 22.20 -43.11 5.50
C ASN A 14 21.84 -42.43 4.18
N PHE A 15 21.56 -43.20 3.13
CA PHE A 15 21.01 -42.68 1.89
C PHE A 15 19.49 -42.55 1.97
N TRP A 16 18.91 -41.77 1.06
CA TRP A 16 17.54 -41.30 1.20
C TRP A 16 16.50 -42.43 1.23
N GLU A 17 16.67 -43.53 0.50
CA GLU A 17 15.70 -44.64 0.51
C GLU A 17 15.66 -45.39 1.86
N PRO A 18 16.79 -45.89 2.40
CA PRO A 18 16.79 -46.49 3.75
C PRO A 18 16.40 -45.49 4.84
N LEU A 19 16.81 -44.22 4.74
CA LEU A 19 16.37 -43.18 5.68
C LEU A 19 14.87 -42.95 5.63
N PHE A 20 14.27 -42.91 4.43
CA PHE A 20 12.83 -42.73 4.25
C PHE A 20 12.04 -43.86 4.91
N ARG A 21 12.43 -45.13 4.68
CA ARG A 21 11.83 -46.29 5.35
C ARG A 21 11.97 -46.22 6.87
N LYS A 22 13.16 -45.86 7.37
CA LYS A 22 13.44 -45.72 8.81
C LYS A 22 12.56 -44.66 9.45
N TYR A 23 12.44 -43.47 8.85
CA TYR A 23 11.66 -42.36 9.41
C TYR A 23 10.15 -42.58 9.28
N THR A 24 9.68 -43.16 8.18
CA THR A 24 8.25 -43.49 8.02
C THR A 24 7.82 -44.56 9.03
N LYS A 25 8.67 -45.55 9.32
CA LYS A 25 8.42 -46.50 10.41
C LYS A 25 8.31 -45.83 11.77
N GLN A 26 9.17 -44.84 12.05
CA GLN A 26 9.15 -44.10 13.31
C GLN A 26 7.93 -43.19 13.45
N LEU A 27 7.50 -42.54 12.37
CA LEU A 27 6.44 -41.53 12.39
C LEU A 27 5.04 -42.11 12.14
N ALA A 28 4.92 -43.03 11.19
CA ALA A 28 3.66 -43.62 10.73
C ALA A 28 3.43 -45.04 11.25
N GLY A 29 4.39 -45.63 11.98
CA GLY A 29 4.28 -46.98 12.53
C GLY A 29 4.46 -48.11 11.52
N GLN A 30 4.74 -47.80 10.25
CA GLN A 30 5.00 -48.76 9.18
C GLN A 30 6.08 -48.24 8.23
N GLU A 31 6.87 -49.15 7.66
CA GLU A 31 7.83 -48.81 6.60
C GLU A 31 7.06 -48.48 5.32
N MET A 32 7.41 -47.35 4.71
CA MET A 32 6.86 -46.94 3.43
C MET A 32 7.98 -46.89 2.40
N GLU A 33 7.66 -47.32 1.18
CA GLU A 33 8.57 -47.28 0.05
C GLU A 33 8.58 -45.87 -0.55
N ALA A 34 9.78 -45.34 -0.83
CA ALA A 34 9.91 -43.97 -1.30
C ALA A 34 9.35 -43.79 -2.72
N ASN A 35 9.42 -44.83 -3.55
CA ASN A 35 8.89 -44.83 -4.92
C ASN A 35 7.35 -44.67 -4.99
N ASP A 36 6.64 -45.13 -3.97
CA ASP A 36 5.18 -45.00 -3.91
C ASP A 36 4.74 -43.63 -3.35
N ASN A 37 5.65 -42.89 -2.68
CA ASN A 37 5.28 -41.77 -1.81
C ASN A 37 5.94 -40.43 -2.17
N ILE A 38 7.04 -40.43 -2.91
CA ILE A 38 7.66 -39.19 -3.39
C ILE A 38 6.82 -38.62 -4.55
N LYS A 39 6.29 -37.41 -4.37
CA LYS A 39 5.52 -36.68 -5.40
C LYS A 39 6.34 -35.64 -6.15
N ARG A 40 7.49 -35.25 -5.61
CA ARG A 40 8.36 -34.20 -6.17
C ARG A 40 9.82 -34.62 -6.08
N LEU A 41 10.53 -34.54 -7.19
CA LEU A 41 11.93 -34.95 -7.28
C LEU A 41 12.78 -33.78 -7.78
N TYR A 42 13.82 -33.40 -7.02
CA TYR A 42 14.74 -32.33 -7.40
C TYR A 42 16.16 -32.86 -7.51
N ILE A 43 16.76 -32.65 -8.67
CA ILE A 43 18.09 -33.14 -9.04
C ILE A 43 18.97 -31.91 -9.29
N LYS A 44 19.95 -31.68 -8.42
CA LYS A 44 20.82 -30.50 -8.49
C LYS A 44 22.28 -30.90 -8.55
N ASN A 45 22.94 -30.62 -9.67
CA ASN A 45 24.39 -30.77 -9.87
C ASN A 45 24.97 -32.17 -9.53
N VAL A 46 24.19 -33.24 -9.75
CA VAL A 46 24.60 -34.64 -9.51
C VAL A 46 24.57 -35.46 -10.79
N THR A 47 25.49 -36.42 -10.93
CA THR A 47 25.45 -37.41 -12.02
C THR A 47 24.59 -38.60 -11.60
N LEU A 48 23.61 -38.94 -12.42
CA LEU A 48 22.65 -40.02 -12.16
C LEU A 48 23.05 -41.30 -12.92
N GLN A 49 22.55 -42.44 -12.44
CA GLN A 49 22.67 -43.74 -13.13
C GLN A 49 21.38 -44.09 -13.87
N ASP A 50 21.51 -44.97 -14.88
CA ASP A 50 20.37 -45.52 -15.62
C ASP A 50 19.34 -46.17 -14.68
N ASN A 51 18.05 -45.99 -15.00
CA ASN A 51 16.90 -46.56 -14.28
C ASN A 51 16.71 -46.14 -12.81
N LEU A 52 17.47 -45.16 -12.29
CA LEU A 52 17.45 -44.83 -10.87
C LEU A 52 16.05 -44.46 -10.33
N PHE A 53 15.22 -43.76 -11.11
CA PHE A 53 13.84 -43.41 -10.71
C PHE A 53 12.78 -44.13 -11.55
N TYR A 54 13.14 -45.27 -12.16
CA TYR A 54 12.21 -45.99 -13.03
C TYR A 54 10.99 -46.55 -12.25
N SER A 55 11.16 -46.95 -10.99
CA SER A 55 10.08 -47.51 -10.16
C SER A 55 9.15 -46.47 -9.52
N TYR A 56 9.35 -45.17 -9.79
CA TYR A 56 8.66 -44.06 -9.14
C TYR A 56 7.40 -43.68 -9.91
N GLU A 57 6.36 -44.51 -9.90
CA GLU A 57 5.24 -44.40 -10.85
C GLU A 57 4.40 -43.12 -10.71
N ASP A 58 4.35 -42.49 -9.53
CA ASP A 58 3.42 -41.40 -9.19
C ASP A 58 4.14 -40.09 -8.75
N VAL A 59 5.15 -39.68 -9.53
CA VAL A 59 5.90 -38.42 -9.35
C VAL A 59 5.31 -37.33 -10.22
N HIS A 60 4.81 -36.26 -9.59
CA HIS A 60 4.06 -35.20 -10.26
C HIS A 60 4.98 -34.10 -10.82
N ILE A 61 6.09 -33.83 -10.13
CA ILE A 61 7.03 -32.75 -10.50
C ILE A 61 8.46 -33.25 -10.48
N ILE A 62 9.21 -32.95 -11.54
CA ILE A 62 10.66 -33.13 -11.61
C ILE A 62 11.34 -31.78 -11.84
N GLY A 63 12.32 -31.43 -11.02
CA GLY A 63 13.22 -30.30 -11.25
C GLY A 63 14.67 -30.76 -11.48
N ILE A 64 15.31 -30.27 -12.54
CA ILE A 64 16.69 -30.58 -12.91
C ILE A 64 17.47 -29.27 -13.02
N GLU A 65 18.52 -29.12 -12.22
CA GLU A 65 19.40 -27.95 -12.23
C GLU A 65 20.87 -28.40 -12.39
N ALA A 66 21.56 -27.87 -13.40
CA ALA A 66 22.97 -28.16 -13.63
C ALA A 66 23.76 -26.94 -14.12
N ASN A 67 24.91 -26.67 -13.48
CA ASN A 67 25.80 -25.54 -13.79
C ASN A 67 26.73 -25.76 -14.99
N GLY A 68 26.44 -26.73 -15.86
CA GLY A 68 27.29 -27.07 -17.01
C GLY A 68 26.64 -28.14 -17.90
N ASN A 69 27.43 -28.78 -18.77
CA ASN A 69 26.92 -29.86 -19.61
C ASN A 69 26.36 -31.00 -18.76
N TYR A 70 25.17 -31.48 -19.12
CA TYR A 70 24.44 -32.46 -18.34
C TYR A 70 23.85 -33.56 -19.22
N THR A 71 23.87 -34.80 -18.71
CA THR A 71 23.31 -35.95 -19.43
C THR A 71 22.29 -36.64 -18.53
N LEU A 72 21.04 -36.69 -18.99
CA LEU A 72 20.03 -37.53 -18.36
C LEU A 72 20.24 -38.99 -18.81
N PRO A 73 20.43 -39.93 -17.88
CA PRO A 73 20.74 -41.32 -18.20
C PRO A 73 19.51 -42.08 -18.75
N ASN A 74 19.74 -43.29 -19.24
CA ASN A 74 18.69 -44.07 -19.87
C ASN A 74 17.60 -44.46 -18.86
N ASN A 75 16.34 -44.44 -19.31
CA ASN A 75 15.19 -44.88 -18.51
C ASN A 75 15.05 -44.19 -17.15
N ILE A 76 15.64 -43.01 -16.96
CA ILE A 76 15.72 -42.38 -15.64
C ILE A 76 14.34 -42.11 -15.03
N PHE A 77 13.37 -41.65 -15.83
CA PHE A 77 11.97 -41.39 -15.45
C PHE A 77 10.98 -42.24 -16.28
N GLY A 78 11.47 -43.29 -16.94
CA GLY A 78 10.71 -44.04 -17.93
C GLY A 78 9.49 -44.78 -17.38
N GLY A 79 9.46 -45.10 -16.09
CA GLY A 79 8.32 -45.75 -15.43
C GLY A 79 7.39 -44.80 -14.69
N ILE A 80 7.62 -43.47 -14.73
CA ILE A 80 6.64 -42.50 -14.21
C ILE A 80 5.39 -42.56 -15.08
N THR A 81 4.23 -42.66 -14.43
CA THR A 81 2.90 -42.73 -15.07
C THR A 81 2.04 -41.50 -14.79
N HIS A 82 2.44 -40.66 -13.81
CA HIS A 82 1.70 -39.45 -13.43
C HIS A 82 2.63 -38.25 -13.24
N LEU A 83 3.19 -37.74 -14.35
CA LEU A 83 3.97 -36.51 -14.37
C LEU A 83 3.10 -35.34 -14.84
N GLU A 84 3.20 -34.20 -14.17
CA GLU A 84 2.53 -32.97 -14.57
C GLU A 84 3.52 -31.98 -15.18
N THR A 85 4.69 -31.82 -14.55
CA THR A 85 5.71 -30.83 -14.95
C THR A 85 7.13 -31.37 -14.79
N LEU A 86 7.98 -31.08 -15.78
CA LEU A 86 9.42 -31.25 -15.73
C LEU A 86 10.10 -29.90 -15.97
N ASN A 87 10.75 -29.35 -14.96
CA ASN A 87 11.54 -28.12 -15.02
C ASN A 87 13.00 -28.46 -15.28
N SER A 88 13.56 -27.98 -16.40
CA SER A 88 14.96 -28.17 -16.78
C SER A 88 15.68 -26.84 -16.82
N ASP A 89 16.68 -26.67 -15.96
CA ASP A 89 17.61 -25.54 -15.92
C ASP A 89 19.07 -26.02 -15.99
N VAL A 90 19.50 -26.36 -17.20
CA VAL A 90 20.87 -26.76 -17.52
C VAL A 90 21.59 -25.58 -18.19
N LYS A 91 22.57 -25.02 -17.50
CA LYS A 91 23.38 -23.88 -17.98
C LYS A 91 24.32 -24.25 -19.14
N GLY A 92 24.49 -25.53 -19.44
CA GLY A 92 25.30 -26.04 -20.55
C GLY A 92 24.49 -26.85 -21.57
N THR A 93 25.16 -27.73 -22.31
CA THR A 93 24.47 -28.65 -23.24
C THR A 93 23.75 -29.75 -22.47
N LEU A 94 22.44 -29.90 -22.70
CA LEU A 94 21.65 -31.04 -22.24
C LEU A 94 21.69 -32.17 -23.28
N THR A 95 22.04 -33.38 -22.83
CA THR A 95 21.96 -34.62 -23.62
C THR A 95 20.96 -35.56 -22.97
N LEU A 96 20.05 -36.13 -23.76
CA LEU A 96 19.00 -37.03 -23.29
C LEU A 96 19.34 -38.47 -23.71
N GLY A 97 19.44 -39.38 -22.73
CA GLY A 97 19.57 -40.82 -22.99
C GLY A 97 18.29 -41.42 -23.59
N THR A 98 18.28 -42.72 -23.88
CA THR A 98 17.09 -43.39 -24.41
C THR A 98 16.06 -43.64 -23.30
N GLY A 99 14.76 -43.46 -23.59
CA GLY A 99 13.69 -43.76 -22.63
C GLY A 99 13.66 -42.88 -21.37
N VAL A 100 14.33 -41.71 -21.39
CA VAL A 100 14.35 -40.74 -20.27
C VAL A 100 12.99 -40.51 -19.63
N VAL A 101 11.91 -40.37 -20.40
CA VAL A 101 10.52 -40.23 -19.90
C VAL A 101 9.59 -41.24 -20.56
N ASN A 102 8.48 -41.55 -19.90
CA ASN A 102 7.40 -42.35 -20.47
C ASN A 102 6.74 -41.58 -21.66
N PRO A 103 6.70 -42.15 -22.89
CA PRO A 103 6.17 -41.44 -24.05
C PRO A 103 4.64 -41.25 -24.01
N ASN A 104 3.93 -42.07 -23.22
CA ASN A 104 2.46 -42.13 -23.22
C ASN A 104 1.78 -41.18 -22.23
N ILE A 105 2.56 -40.35 -21.51
CA ILE A 105 2.03 -39.39 -20.54
C ILE A 105 2.14 -37.97 -21.08
N ALA A 106 1.04 -37.22 -20.97
CA ALA A 106 1.00 -35.81 -21.32
C ALA A 106 1.40 -34.97 -20.10
N PHE A 107 2.43 -34.15 -20.26
CA PHE A 107 2.94 -33.24 -19.24
C PHE A 107 3.63 -32.05 -19.91
N ILE A 108 4.11 -31.09 -19.13
CA ILE A 108 4.82 -29.91 -19.63
C ILE A 108 6.31 -30.02 -19.29
N VAL A 109 7.17 -29.82 -20.27
CA VAL A 109 8.61 -29.63 -20.08
C VAL A 109 8.94 -28.14 -20.18
N ASN A 110 9.30 -27.52 -19.07
CA ASN A 110 9.74 -26.14 -18.99
C ASN A 110 11.26 -26.09 -19.18
N CYS A 111 11.73 -25.40 -20.23
CA CYS A 111 13.15 -25.28 -20.55
C CYS A 111 13.67 -23.89 -20.20
N ALA A 112 14.78 -23.79 -19.47
CA ALA A 112 15.42 -22.52 -19.14
C ALA A 112 16.20 -21.91 -20.32
N SER A 113 16.48 -22.70 -21.36
CA SER A 113 17.25 -22.25 -22.53
C SER A 113 16.70 -22.76 -23.86
N ALA A 114 17.01 -22.04 -24.95
CA ALA A 114 16.70 -22.45 -26.31
C ALA A 114 17.39 -23.79 -26.68
N SER A 115 18.60 -24.04 -26.18
CA SER A 115 19.31 -25.31 -26.36
C SER A 115 18.59 -26.49 -25.71
N GLU A 116 18.01 -26.30 -24.52
CA GLU A 116 17.19 -27.33 -23.87
C GLU A 116 15.87 -27.53 -24.61
N THR A 117 15.24 -26.44 -25.05
CA THR A 117 14.03 -26.48 -25.87
C THR A 117 14.27 -27.34 -27.11
N GLN A 118 15.40 -27.14 -27.79
CA GLN A 118 15.79 -27.94 -28.95
C GLN A 118 16.02 -29.41 -28.58
N ALA A 119 16.76 -29.70 -27.50
CA ALA A 119 17.04 -31.07 -27.06
C ALA A 119 15.76 -31.84 -26.73
N TRP A 120 14.85 -31.25 -25.95
CA TRP A 120 13.57 -31.85 -25.61
C TRP A 120 12.64 -31.96 -26.82
N SER A 121 12.60 -30.96 -27.73
CA SER A 121 11.79 -31.04 -28.95
C SER A 121 12.26 -32.14 -29.90
N GLN A 122 13.58 -32.30 -30.04
CA GLN A 122 14.18 -33.38 -30.80
C GLN A 122 13.84 -34.74 -30.16
N TYR A 123 14.06 -34.89 -28.86
CA TYR A 123 13.76 -36.12 -28.13
C TYR A 123 12.27 -36.49 -28.23
N LYS A 124 11.36 -35.52 -28.11
CA LYS A 124 9.92 -35.72 -28.29
C LYS A 124 9.61 -36.36 -29.63
N THR A 125 10.22 -35.84 -30.70
CA THR A 125 10.03 -36.31 -32.07
C THR A 125 10.60 -37.71 -32.26
N GLU A 126 11.82 -37.94 -31.79
CA GLU A 126 12.52 -39.23 -31.93
C GLU A 126 11.85 -40.37 -31.15
N ASN A 127 11.23 -40.06 -30.01
CA ASN A 127 10.65 -41.05 -29.10
C ASN A 127 9.12 -41.05 -29.10
N ASN A 128 8.48 -40.28 -29.99
CA ASN A 128 7.02 -40.15 -30.12
C ASN A 128 6.32 -39.83 -28.78
N CYS A 129 6.87 -38.88 -28.03
CA CYS A 129 6.34 -38.50 -26.72
C CYS A 129 5.15 -37.53 -26.83
N THR A 130 4.24 -37.61 -25.86
CA THR A 130 2.99 -36.84 -25.82
C THR A 130 3.05 -35.53 -25.04
N TYR A 131 4.17 -35.23 -24.36
CA TYR A 131 4.36 -33.98 -23.60
C TYR A 131 4.49 -32.74 -24.50
N THR A 132 4.31 -31.55 -23.91
CA THR A 132 4.54 -30.26 -24.57
C THR A 132 5.87 -29.67 -24.10
N VAL A 133 6.67 -29.14 -25.03
CA VAL A 133 7.88 -28.37 -24.69
C VAL A 133 7.47 -26.91 -24.60
N ALA A 134 7.46 -26.37 -23.39
CA ALA A 134 7.38 -24.94 -23.16
C ALA A 134 8.80 -24.38 -23.34
N GLY A 135 9.04 -23.87 -24.54
CA GLY A 135 10.31 -23.25 -24.91
C GLY A 135 10.35 -21.76 -24.62
N THR A 136 11.53 -21.16 -24.81
CA THR A 136 11.74 -19.71 -24.83
C THR A 136 11.05 -18.96 -25.99
N ASP A 137 10.24 -19.66 -26.79
CA ASP A 137 9.44 -19.08 -27.87
C ASP A 137 8.18 -18.43 -27.27
N GLY A 138 8.38 -17.29 -26.62
CA GLY A 138 7.36 -16.29 -26.30
C GLY A 138 6.32 -16.61 -25.21
N GLY A 139 6.26 -17.85 -24.73
CA GLY A 139 5.30 -18.26 -23.70
C GLY A 139 5.75 -17.93 -22.27
N ILE A 140 4.79 -17.83 -21.36
CA ILE A 140 5.03 -17.65 -19.94
C ILE A 140 5.32 -19.00 -19.29
N VAL A 141 6.45 -19.10 -18.59
CA VAL A 141 6.86 -20.28 -17.82
C VAL A 141 6.51 -20.07 -16.36
N ILE A 142 5.84 -21.04 -15.73
CA ILE A 142 5.52 -20.99 -14.29
C ILE A 142 6.70 -21.52 -13.49
N GLU A 143 7.23 -20.71 -12.56
CA GLU A 143 8.11 -21.23 -11.51
C GLU A 143 7.25 -21.91 -10.43
N ASP A 144 7.81 -22.96 -9.80
CA ASP A 144 7.07 -23.82 -8.87
C ASP A 144 6.33 -23.01 -7.79
N PRO A 145 5.03 -23.28 -7.54
CA PRO A 145 4.30 -22.60 -6.48
C PRO A 145 4.90 -22.97 -5.12
N VAL A 146 5.43 -21.97 -4.41
CA VAL A 146 6.01 -22.14 -3.08
C VAL A 146 4.86 -22.14 -2.05
N ILE A 147 4.45 -23.33 -1.62
CA ILE A 147 3.61 -23.49 -0.42
C ILE A 147 4.55 -23.52 0.79
N ASN A 148 4.82 -22.36 1.40
CA ASN A 148 5.59 -22.30 2.63
C ASN A 148 4.64 -22.50 3.83
N MET A 149 5.08 -23.14 4.91
CA MET A 149 4.27 -23.40 6.13
C MET A 149 3.85 -22.14 6.92
N GLY A 150 3.93 -20.95 6.32
CA GLY A 150 3.37 -19.70 6.82
C GLY A 150 2.99 -18.72 5.70
N SER A 151 3.04 -19.15 4.43
CA SER A 151 2.65 -18.37 3.26
C SER A 151 1.41 -18.98 2.66
N TYR A 152 0.36 -18.18 2.56
CA TYR A 152 -0.74 -18.44 1.66
C TYR A 152 -0.16 -18.48 0.21
N ILE A 153 -0.91 -19.04 -0.73
CA ILE A 153 -0.46 -19.42 -2.08
C ILE A 153 0.32 -18.33 -2.84
N ARG A 154 1.44 -18.73 -3.49
CA ARG A 154 2.26 -17.89 -4.39
C ARG A 154 2.43 -18.54 -5.77
N PHE A 155 2.22 -17.78 -6.84
CA PHE A 155 2.54 -18.14 -8.22
C PHE A 155 3.56 -17.18 -8.81
N ILE A 156 4.49 -17.70 -9.58
CA ILE A 156 5.45 -16.88 -10.32
C ILE A 156 5.40 -17.31 -11.78
N GLY A 157 5.18 -16.36 -12.68
CA GLY A 157 5.26 -16.60 -14.13
C GLY A 157 6.32 -15.71 -14.75
N VAL A 158 7.12 -16.29 -15.65
CA VAL A 158 8.28 -15.65 -16.27
C VAL A 158 8.11 -15.66 -17.79
N ASN A 159 8.13 -14.47 -18.39
CA ASN A 159 8.25 -14.31 -19.84
C ASN A 159 9.62 -13.75 -20.18
N ALA A 160 10.58 -14.64 -20.43
CA ALA A 160 11.95 -14.25 -20.75
C ALA A 160 12.05 -13.49 -22.08
N ALA A 161 11.17 -13.80 -23.05
CA ALA A 161 11.16 -13.15 -24.36
C ALA A 161 10.76 -11.67 -24.25
N ASN A 162 9.81 -11.36 -23.36
CA ASN A 162 9.34 -10.00 -23.10
C ASN A 162 9.98 -9.35 -21.86
N ASN A 163 11.02 -9.99 -21.30
CA ASN A 163 11.84 -9.51 -20.18
C ASN A 163 11.07 -9.18 -18.89
N TYR A 164 10.00 -9.91 -18.54
CA TYR A 164 9.27 -9.68 -17.30
C TYR A 164 8.97 -10.97 -16.54
N LYS A 165 8.76 -10.81 -15.23
CA LYS A 165 8.10 -11.80 -14.37
C LYS A 165 6.92 -11.16 -13.66
N TYR A 166 5.95 -11.98 -13.30
CA TYR A 166 4.93 -11.60 -12.34
C TYR A 166 4.94 -12.56 -11.16
N THR A 167 4.58 -12.04 -9.99
CA THR A 167 4.31 -12.83 -8.79
C THR A 167 2.91 -12.51 -8.32
N LEU A 168 2.05 -13.53 -8.26
CA LEU A 168 0.75 -13.44 -7.63
C LEU A 168 0.86 -14.08 -6.24
N ASP A 169 0.76 -13.26 -5.20
CA ASP A 169 0.97 -13.70 -3.82
C ASP A 169 -0.21 -13.33 -2.95
N THR A 170 -0.25 -13.92 -1.77
CA THR A 170 -1.24 -13.65 -0.74
C THR A 170 -0.58 -13.03 0.47
N TYR A 171 -1.25 -12.05 1.05
CA TYR A 171 -0.77 -11.33 2.22
C TYR A 171 -1.90 -11.15 3.22
N GLU A 172 -1.53 -11.03 4.50
CA GLU A 172 -2.47 -10.74 5.57
C GLU A 172 -2.68 -9.22 5.66
N TRP A 173 -3.91 -8.77 5.46
CA TRP A 173 -4.31 -7.40 5.75
C TRP A 173 -4.95 -7.37 7.13
N ALA A 174 -4.32 -6.65 8.08
CA ALA A 174 -4.66 -6.65 9.51
C ALA A 174 -6.17 -6.53 9.85
N ASP A 175 -6.96 -5.81 9.05
CA ASP A 175 -8.42 -5.62 9.23
C ASP A 175 -9.30 -6.40 8.24
N ARG A 176 -8.73 -7.12 7.26
CA ARG A 176 -9.48 -7.73 6.14
C ARG A 176 -9.11 -9.19 5.85
N GLY A 177 -8.20 -9.75 6.64
CA GLY A 177 -7.74 -11.12 6.46
C GLY A 177 -6.83 -11.30 5.24
N PRO A 178 -6.69 -12.54 4.73
CA PRO A 178 -5.91 -12.85 3.55
C PRO A 178 -6.44 -12.16 2.28
N GLN A 179 -5.55 -11.50 1.54
CA GLN A 179 -5.84 -10.81 0.28
C GLN A 179 -4.78 -11.16 -0.77
N PHE A 180 -5.07 -10.92 -2.05
CA PHE A 180 -4.11 -11.15 -3.13
C PHE A 180 -3.41 -9.85 -3.56
N GLU A 181 -2.13 -9.95 -3.88
CA GLU A 181 -1.37 -8.92 -4.59
C GLU A 181 -0.76 -9.48 -5.88
N LEU A 182 -0.61 -8.61 -6.86
CA LEU A 182 0.07 -8.91 -8.12
C LEU A 182 1.29 -7.99 -8.23
N ASN A 183 2.48 -8.57 -8.27
CA ASN A 183 3.74 -7.90 -8.56
C ASN A 183 4.14 -8.20 -10.01
N ILE A 184 4.54 -7.19 -10.77
CA ILE A 184 5.01 -7.32 -12.16
C ILE A 184 6.33 -6.56 -12.26
N GLU A 185 7.41 -7.21 -12.65
CA GLU A 185 8.75 -6.62 -12.62
C GLU A 185 9.62 -7.09 -13.79
N ALA A 186 10.52 -6.23 -14.23
CA ALA A 186 11.50 -6.57 -15.26
C ALA A 186 12.48 -7.64 -14.74
N LEU A 187 12.83 -8.61 -15.58
CA LEU A 187 13.87 -9.61 -15.26
C LEU A 187 15.27 -8.97 -15.25
N ASP A 188 15.51 -8.10 -16.22
CA ASP A 188 16.72 -7.30 -16.38
C ASP A 188 16.32 -5.84 -16.57
N SER A 189 16.54 -4.99 -15.55
CA SER A 189 16.16 -3.58 -15.57
C SER A 189 16.90 -2.75 -16.63
N SER A 190 17.99 -3.27 -17.20
CA SER A 190 18.74 -2.61 -18.27
C SER A 190 18.12 -2.80 -19.66
N LYS A 191 17.10 -3.67 -19.79
CA LYS A 191 16.43 -3.96 -21.06
C LYS A 191 14.95 -3.56 -21.01
N PRO A 192 14.35 -3.21 -22.15
CA PRO A 192 12.90 -2.98 -22.21
C PRO A 192 12.14 -4.23 -21.75
N ALA A 193 11.21 -4.06 -20.83
CA ALA A 193 10.26 -5.08 -20.41
C ALA A 193 8.84 -4.61 -20.77
N TYR A 194 8.01 -5.51 -21.30
CA TYR A 194 6.68 -5.15 -21.76
C TYR A 194 5.73 -6.35 -21.71
N ILE A 195 4.44 -6.09 -21.60
CA ILE A 195 3.42 -7.13 -21.77
C ILE A 195 2.88 -7.02 -23.19
N SER A 196 2.84 -8.15 -23.89
CA SER A 196 2.32 -8.26 -25.25
C SER A 196 0.86 -8.70 -25.27
N ALA A 197 0.13 -8.40 -26.35
CA ALA A 197 -1.23 -8.89 -26.51
C ALA A 197 -1.31 -10.43 -26.63
N ALA A 198 -0.22 -11.09 -27.03
CA ALA A 198 -0.15 -12.55 -27.06
C ALA A 198 -0.17 -13.14 -25.65
N ASP A 199 0.49 -12.46 -24.70
CA ASP A 199 0.60 -12.89 -23.30
C ASP A 199 -0.79 -13.02 -22.64
N LEU A 200 -1.75 -12.17 -23.02
CA LEU A 200 -3.12 -12.19 -22.47
C LEU A 200 -3.88 -13.50 -22.73
N ASN A 201 -3.47 -14.26 -23.76
CA ASN A 201 -4.08 -15.53 -24.13
C ASN A 201 -3.27 -16.74 -23.65
N ASP A 202 -2.13 -16.51 -23.00
CA ASP A 202 -1.29 -17.57 -22.44
C ASP A 202 -2.00 -18.20 -21.22
N GLU A 203 -2.08 -19.52 -21.16
CA GLU A 203 -2.70 -20.24 -20.04
C GLU A 203 -1.97 -20.04 -18.71
N ASN A 204 -0.69 -19.67 -18.80
CA ASN A 204 0.18 -19.33 -17.69
C ASN A 204 0.22 -17.82 -17.45
N PHE A 205 -0.63 -17.01 -18.09
CA PHE A 205 -0.84 -15.63 -17.65
C PHE A 205 -1.61 -15.61 -16.33
N TRP A 206 -1.38 -14.62 -15.47
CA TRP A 206 -1.90 -14.64 -14.10
C TRP A 206 -3.42 -14.79 -14.00
N GLU A 207 -4.20 -14.26 -14.94
CA GLU A 207 -5.66 -14.31 -14.89
C GLU A 207 -6.19 -15.72 -15.24
N PRO A 208 -5.83 -16.36 -16.36
CA PRO A 208 -6.11 -17.78 -16.62
C PRO A 208 -5.58 -18.72 -15.53
N LEU A 209 -4.35 -18.51 -15.08
CA LEU A 209 -3.72 -19.34 -14.05
C LEU A 209 -4.49 -19.26 -12.72
N PHE A 210 -4.88 -18.05 -12.30
CA PHE A 210 -5.64 -17.84 -11.08
C PHE A 210 -6.98 -18.58 -11.12
N ARG A 211 -7.73 -18.47 -12.24
CA ARG A 211 -9.01 -19.18 -12.42
C ARG A 211 -8.86 -20.69 -12.33
N LYS A 212 -7.84 -21.24 -13.01
CA LYS A 212 -7.53 -22.67 -12.99
C LYS A 212 -7.29 -23.16 -11.57
N TYR A 213 -6.53 -22.40 -10.79
CA TYR A 213 -6.14 -22.80 -9.45
C TYR A 213 -7.24 -22.64 -8.40
N THR A 214 -7.99 -21.53 -8.41
CA THR A 214 -9.09 -21.37 -7.45
C THR A 214 -10.16 -22.43 -7.68
N LYS A 215 -10.39 -22.84 -8.93
CA LYS A 215 -11.28 -23.96 -9.25
C LYS A 215 -10.82 -25.27 -8.60
N GLN A 216 -9.52 -25.53 -8.63
CA GLN A 216 -8.94 -26.74 -8.04
C GLN A 216 -9.00 -26.73 -6.50
N LEU A 217 -8.72 -25.57 -5.87
CA LEU A 217 -8.68 -25.49 -4.40
C LEU A 217 -10.02 -25.21 -3.74
N ALA A 218 -10.77 -24.24 -4.26
CA ALA A 218 -12.01 -23.75 -3.67
C ALA A 218 -13.26 -24.38 -4.31
N GLY A 219 -13.10 -25.15 -5.39
CA GLY A 219 -14.21 -25.76 -6.13
C GLY A 219 -14.95 -24.77 -7.06
N GLU A 220 -14.52 -23.51 -7.12
CA GLU A 220 -15.12 -22.46 -7.95
C GLU A 220 -14.09 -21.61 -8.69
N GLU A 221 -14.44 -21.20 -9.91
CA GLU A 221 -13.61 -20.29 -10.71
C GLU A 221 -13.74 -18.86 -10.16
N MET A 222 -12.60 -18.27 -9.78
CA MET A 222 -12.50 -16.89 -9.33
C MET A 222 -11.62 -16.11 -10.31
N SER A 223 -11.92 -14.83 -10.53
CA SER A 223 -11.11 -13.95 -11.37
C SER A 223 -10.08 -13.19 -10.55
N ALA A 224 -8.85 -13.00 -11.05
CA ALA A 224 -7.87 -12.18 -10.34
C ALA A 224 -8.34 -10.72 -10.26
N ALA A 225 -9.03 -10.24 -11.30
CA ALA A 225 -9.68 -8.93 -11.34
C ALA A 225 -10.54 -8.56 -10.09
N ASN A 226 -11.24 -9.54 -9.51
CA ASN A 226 -12.08 -9.32 -8.32
C ASN A 226 -11.33 -9.52 -6.99
N ASN A 227 -10.19 -10.20 -7.01
CA ASN A 227 -9.53 -10.71 -5.82
C ASN A 227 -8.20 -10.02 -5.51
N VAL A 228 -7.49 -9.51 -6.52
CA VAL A 228 -6.28 -8.73 -6.34
C VAL A 228 -6.62 -7.35 -5.78
N LYS A 229 -6.01 -6.98 -4.65
CA LYS A 229 -6.22 -5.69 -3.97
C LYS A 229 -5.02 -4.74 -4.08
N ARG A 230 -3.84 -5.26 -4.40
CA ARG A 230 -2.62 -4.48 -4.61
C ARG A 230 -1.96 -4.88 -5.90
N LEU A 231 -1.44 -3.88 -6.61
CA LEU A 231 -0.73 -4.05 -7.86
C LEU A 231 0.59 -3.28 -7.76
N PHE A 232 1.71 -3.98 -7.96
CA PHE A 232 3.04 -3.38 -8.02
C PHE A 232 3.62 -3.60 -9.41
N ILE A 233 4.12 -2.55 -10.03
CA ILE A 233 4.68 -2.56 -11.38
C ILE A 233 6.06 -1.92 -11.32
N ASN A 234 7.10 -2.68 -11.67
CA ASN A 234 8.48 -2.22 -11.65
C ASN A 234 9.11 -2.32 -13.04
N GLY A 235 9.16 -1.20 -13.76
CA GLY A 235 9.88 -1.08 -15.03
C GLY A 235 9.29 -1.88 -16.19
N VAL A 236 8.04 -2.33 -16.11
CA VAL A 236 7.36 -3.11 -17.17
C VAL A 236 6.30 -2.27 -17.87
N SER A 237 6.36 -2.18 -19.20
CA SER A 237 5.37 -1.46 -20.00
C SER A 237 4.06 -2.24 -20.08
N LEU A 238 2.95 -1.55 -19.78
CA LEU A 238 1.61 -2.13 -19.77
C LEU A 238 0.89 -1.96 -21.11
N LEU A 239 -0.22 -2.67 -21.28
CA LEU A 239 -1.14 -2.50 -22.40
C LEU A 239 -2.25 -1.50 -22.06
N ALA A 240 -2.82 -0.87 -23.10
CA ALA A 240 -4.03 -0.05 -22.94
C ALA A 240 -5.18 -0.89 -22.37
N ASN A 241 -5.97 -0.29 -21.47
CA ASN A 241 -7.11 -0.92 -20.79
C ASN A 241 -6.80 -2.20 -19.99
N GLN A 242 -5.54 -2.52 -19.70
CA GLN A 242 -5.16 -3.82 -19.12
C GLN A 242 -5.84 -4.15 -17.78
N PHE A 243 -6.09 -3.15 -16.93
CA PHE A 243 -6.68 -3.34 -15.60
C PHE A 243 -8.06 -2.69 -15.46
N THR A 244 -8.78 -2.45 -16.55
CA THR A 244 -10.13 -1.83 -16.49
C THR A 244 -11.15 -2.67 -15.74
N THR A 245 -10.98 -3.99 -15.65
CA THR A 245 -11.92 -4.86 -14.92
C THR A 245 -11.56 -5.04 -13.44
N TYR A 246 -10.46 -4.44 -12.96
CA TYR A 246 -9.95 -4.63 -11.60
C TYR A 246 -10.58 -3.64 -10.61
N GLU A 247 -11.91 -3.64 -10.51
CA GLU A 247 -12.68 -2.65 -9.74
C GLU A 247 -12.28 -2.56 -8.25
N TYR A 248 -11.73 -3.64 -7.71
CA TYR A 248 -11.42 -3.80 -6.28
C TYR A 248 -9.95 -3.56 -5.91
N LEU A 249 -9.12 -3.07 -6.82
CA LEU A 249 -7.77 -2.63 -6.46
C LEU A 249 -7.84 -1.44 -5.50
N HIS A 250 -7.11 -1.51 -4.39
CA HIS A 250 -6.99 -0.44 -3.40
C HIS A 250 -5.67 0.32 -3.50
N LEU A 251 -4.60 -0.36 -3.92
CA LEU A 251 -3.27 0.23 -4.05
C LEU A 251 -2.65 -0.16 -5.39
N ILE A 252 -2.10 0.85 -6.06
CA ILE A 252 -1.24 0.69 -7.22
C ILE A 252 0.08 1.36 -6.89
N GLU A 253 1.19 0.66 -7.10
CA GLU A 253 2.53 1.21 -7.01
C GLU A 253 3.28 0.97 -8.32
N ILE A 254 3.87 2.05 -8.85
CA ILE A 254 4.61 2.03 -10.11
C ILE A 254 6.01 2.58 -9.83
N THR A 255 7.02 1.81 -10.17
CA THR A 255 8.43 2.20 -10.06
C THR A 255 9.12 2.05 -11.41
N ALA A 256 9.98 3.01 -11.77
CA ALA A 256 10.79 2.93 -12.98
C ALA A 256 12.09 3.75 -12.83
N GLU A 257 13.21 3.16 -13.21
CA GLU A 257 14.53 3.82 -13.20
C GLU A 257 14.73 4.78 -14.39
N GLY A 258 13.92 4.66 -15.45
CA GLY A 258 14.00 5.46 -16.66
C GLY A 258 12.69 6.18 -16.99
N ASP A 259 12.55 6.59 -18.26
CA ASP A 259 11.29 7.11 -18.78
C ASP A 259 10.20 6.04 -18.71
N TYR A 260 8.97 6.44 -18.38
CA TYR A 260 7.85 5.51 -18.23
C TYR A 260 6.55 6.12 -18.74
N SER A 261 5.77 5.33 -19.48
CA SER A 261 4.49 5.76 -20.05
C SER A 261 3.36 4.88 -19.56
N LEU A 262 2.34 5.50 -18.95
CA LEU A 262 1.09 4.82 -18.64
C LEU A 262 0.15 4.88 -19.85
N PRO A 263 -0.30 3.72 -20.38
CA PRO A 263 -1.08 3.69 -21.60
C PRO A 263 -2.55 4.07 -21.36
N ASP A 264 -3.26 4.36 -22.45
CA ASP A 264 -4.66 4.77 -22.44
C ASP A 264 -5.54 3.78 -21.66
N GLY A 265 -6.43 4.31 -20.82
CA GLY A 265 -7.47 3.51 -20.16
C GLY A 265 -6.98 2.53 -19.10
N VAL A 266 -5.68 2.42 -18.85
CA VAL A 266 -5.06 1.27 -18.13
C VAL A 266 -5.71 0.95 -16.78
N PHE A 267 -6.12 1.95 -15.99
CA PHE A 267 -6.80 1.82 -14.70
C PHE A 267 -8.19 2.48 -14.67
N ASN A 268 -8.81 2.77 -15.82
CA ASN A 268 -10.03 3.59 -15.88
C ASN A 268 -11.25 2.97 -15.19
N GLY A 269 -11.29 1.64 -15.05
CA GLY A 269 -12.38 0.96 -14.34
C GLY A 269 -12.10 0.69 -12.86
N VAL A 270 -10.96 1.13 -12.32
CA VAL A 270 -10.63 0.95 -10.90
C VAL A 270 -11.38 1.97 -10.05
N SER A 271 -12.49 1.54 -9.44
CA SER A 271 -13.41 2.40 -8.67
C SER A 271 -13.11 2.49 -7.18
N ARG A 272 -12.34 1.53 -6.62
CA ARG A 272 -12.01 1.46 -5.19
C ARG A 272 -10.56 1.84 -4.85
N LEU A 273 -9.85 2.46 -5.79
CA LEU A 273 -8.49 2.88 -5.58
C LEU A 273 -8.42 3.83 -4.37
N GLN A 274 -7.43 3.63 -3.50
CA GLN A 274 -7.15 4.49 -2.36
C GLN A 274 -5.85 5.25 -2.57
N THR A 275 -4.84 4.55 -3.10
CA THR A 275 -3.51 5.13 -3.33
C THR A 275 -2.96 4.67 -4.68
N LEU A 276 -2.41 5.62 -5.43
CA LEU A 276 -1.53 5.39 -6.57
C LEU A 276 -0.16 6.01 -6.27
N ALA A 277 0.82 5.17 -5.95
CA ALA A 277 2.20 5.60 -5.75
C ALA A 277 2.96 5.50 -7.08
N CYS A 278 3.64 6.56 -7.49
CA CYS A 278 4.36 6.66 -8.74
C CYS A 278 5.78 7.19 -8.49
N SER A 279 6.77 6.30 -8.59
CA SER A 279 8.19 6.65 -8.47
C SER A 279 8.92 6.39 -9.78
N VAL A 280 8.88 7.38 -10.67
CA VAL A 280 9.55 7.35 -11.98
C VAL A 280 10.72 8.32 -11.94
N VAL A 281 11.95 7.81 -12.12
CA VAL A 281 13.17 8.63 -12.10
C VAL A 281 13.31 9.46 -13.38
N GLY A 282 12.91 8.90 -14.53
CA GLY A 282 12.88 9.61 -15.81
C GLY A 282 11.60 10.43 -16.03
N THR A 283 11.24 10.58 -17.30
CA THR A 283 10.04 11.28 -17.75
C THR A 283 8.81 10.38 -17.61
N LEU A 284 7.80 10.85 -16.88
CA LEU A 284 6.48 10.22 -16.84
C LEU A 284 5.60 10.80 -17.96
N THR A 285 4.97 9.93 -18.75
CA THR A 285 3.91 10.31 -19.70
C THR A 285 2.62 9.56 -19.37
N LEU A 286 1.48 10.25 -19.44
CA LEU A 286 0.16 9.69 -19.18
C LEU A 286 -0.67 9.69 -20.47
N GLY A 287 -1.23 8.54 -20.82
CA GLY A 287 -2.19 8.40 -21.91
C GLY A 287 -3.56 9.03 -21.57
N ASN A 288 -4.55 8.81 -22.43
CA ASN A 288 -5.91 9.28 -22.21
C ASN A 288 -6.66 8.37 -21.22
N ASN A 289 -7.44 8.96 -20.32
CA ASN A 289 -8.29 8.21 -19.37
C ASN A 289 -7.52 7.12 -18.58
N VAL A 290 -6.26 7.35 -18.21
CA VAL A 290 -5.42 6.42 -17.43
C VAL A 290 -6.11 5.94 -16.16
N VAL A 291 -6.81 6.82 -15.45
CA VAL A 291 -7.56 6.54 -14.21
C VAL A 291 -9.02 6.99 -14.33
N ASN A 292 -9.89 6.42 -13.50
CA ASN A 292 -11.27 6.83 -13.39
C ASN A 292 -11.37 8.28 -12.86
N PRO A 293 -11.93 9.24 -13.62
CA PRO A 293 -11.98 10.64 -13.20
C PRO A 293 -12.87 10.86 -11.96
N LYS A 294 -13.84 9.97 -11.69
CA LYS A 294 -14.76 10.09 -10.56
C LYS A 294 -14.25 9.44 -9.28
N SER A 295 -13.16 8.67 -9.32
CA SER A 295 -12.61 8.00 -8.16
C SER A 295 -11.89 9.00 -7.24
N ASN A 296 -12.17 8.91 -5.93
CA ASN A 296 -11.49 9.72 -4.92
C ASN A 296 -10.34 8.91 -4.31
N PHE A 297 -9.09 9.25 -4.65
CA PHE A 297 -7.89 8.58 -4.16
C PHE A 297 -6.71 9.55 -4.06
N THR A 298 -5.59 9.09 -3.51
CA THR A 298 -4.35 9.87 -3.40
C THR A 298 -3.31 9.39 -4.40
N VAL A 299 -2.74 10.31 -5.17
CA VAL A 299 -1.56 10.10 -6.00
C VAL A 299 -0.32 10.54 -5.22
N THR A 300 0.63 9.64 -5.00
CA THR A 300 1.93 9.96 -4.38
C THR A 300 3.00 9.90 -5.45
N CYS A 301 3.86 10.92 -5.54
CA CYS A 301 4.94 10.97 -6.53
C CYS A 301 6.29 11.17 -5.85
N SER A 302 7.35 10.54 -6.37
CA SER A 302 8.70 10.65 -5.79
C SER A 302 9.43 11.96 -6.13
N ASN A 303 9.01 12.67 -7.18
CA ASN A 303 9.61 13.93 -7.61
C ASN A 303 8.58 14.93 -8.15
N GLU A 304 8.97 16.20 -8.21
CA GLU A 304 8.11 17.32 -8.63
C GLU A 304 7.71 17.25 -10.10
N THR A 305 8.57 16.75 -10.99
CA THR A 305 8.25 16.62 -12.42
C THR A 305 7.09 15.66 -12.64
N ALA A 306 7.10 14.49 -12.00
CA ALA A 306 5.99 13.53 -12.05
C ALA A 306 4.70 14.12 -11.46
N LYS A 307 4.79 14.90 -10.36
CA LYS A 307 3.64 15.62 -9.80
C LYS A 307 3.03 16.60 -10.80
N GLN A 308 3.83 17.39 -11.51
CA GLN A 308 3.34 18.34 -12.52
C GLN A 308 2.56 17.63 -13.63
N VAL A 309 3.04 16.46 -14.08
CA VAL A 309 2.34 15.65 -15.08
C VAL A 309 0.97 15.20 -14.56
N TRP A 310 0.89 14.73 -13.31
CA TRP A 310 -0.40 14.38 -12.69
C TRP A 310 -1.29 15.59 -12.42
N ARG A 311 -0.76 16.79 -12.14
CA ARG A 311 -1.57 18.02 -12.00
C ARG A 311 -2.20 18.41 -13.33
N GLN A 312 -1.40 18.41 -14.40
CA GLN A 312 -1.89 18.70 -15.74
C GLN A 312 -2.96 17.69 -16.16
N TYR A 313 -2.70 16.39 -15.97
CA TYR A 313 -3.67 15.34 -16.26
C TYR A 313 -4.97 15.51 -15.46
N LYS A 314 -4.88 15.89 -14.18
CA LYS A 314 -6.06 16.15 -13.33
C LYS A 314 -6.93 17.23 -13.94
N SER A 315 -6.32 18.36 -14.31
CA SER A 315 -7.00 19.51 -14.89
C SER A 315 -7.62 19.18 -16.24
N ASP A 316 -6.88 18.50 -17.12
CA ASP A 316 -7.32 18.16 -18.47
C ASP A 316 -8.48 17.16 -18.49
N ASN A 317 -8.57 16.29 -17.48
CA ASN A 317 -9.55 15.19 -17.45
C ASN A 317 -10.60 15.34 -16.33
N GLY A 318 -10.59 16.44 -15.57
CA GLY A 318 -11.54 16.69 -14.48
C GLY A 318 -11.55 15.59 -13.41
N CYS A 319 -10.37 15.13 -12.98
CA CYS A 319 -10.24 14.03 -12.03
C CYS A 319 -10.36 14.49 -10.57
N ASN A 320 -10.96 13.64 -9.70
CA ASN A 320 -11.21 13.95 -8.29
C ASN A 320 -10.08 13.57 -7.31
N TYR A 321 -8.98 12.99 -7.77
CA TYR A 321 -7.89 12.57 -6.87
C TYR A 321 -7.10 13.76 -6.30
N ILE A 322 -6.36 13.51 -5.22
CA ILE A 322 -5.47 14.47 -4.56
C ILE A 322 -4.01 14.04 -4.80
N ILE A 323 -3.07 14.98 -4.92
CA ILE A 323 -1.63 14.67 -5.05
C ILE A 323 -0.94 14.90 -3.71
N SER A 324 -0.26 13.89 -3.16
CA SER A 324 0.37 13.95 -1.84
C SER A 324 1.61 14.84 -1.83
N GLY A 325 1.78 15.64 -0.78
CA GLY A 325 3.01 16.42 -0.55
C GLY A 325 3.12 17.69 -1.39
N ASP A 326 2.05 18.12 -2.04
CA ASP A 326 1.81 19.53 -2.39
C ASP A 326 1.00 20.11 -1.24
N ASP A 327 1.45 21.17 -0.57
CA ASP A 327 1.00 22.51 -0.94
C ASP A 327 1.97 23.59 -0.43
N SER A 328 3.00 23.91 -1.21
CA SER A 328 3.63 25.23 -1.07
C SER A 328 2.81 26.32 -1.78
N ASN A 329 1.96 25.96 -2.75
CA ASN A 329 1.22 26.88 -3.61
C ASN A 329 -0.31 26.66 -3.70
N ALA A 330 -0.88 25.55 -3.21
CA ALA A 330 -2.33 25.43 -3.26
C ALA A 330 -3.01 26.30 -2.19
N PRO A 331 -4.31 26.58 -2.36
CA PRO A 331 -5.00 27.48 -1.48
C PRO A 331 -5.04 26.97 -0.03
N ARG A 332 -4.26 27.60 0.84
CA ARG A 332 -4.06 27.19 2.23
C ARG A 332 -4.23 28.36 3.15
N ILE A 333 -4.54 28.07 4.41
CA ILE A 333 -4.46 29.08 5.46
C ILE A 333 -2.99 29.40 5.72
N THR A 334 -2.64 30.68 5.65
CA THR A 334 -1.27 31.18 5.89
C THR A 334 -1.12 31.85 7.24
N GLU A 335 -2.23 32.25 7.87
CA GLU A 335 -2.23 32.97 9.14
C GLU A 335 -3.57 32.72 9.85
N VAL A 336 -3.54 32.49 11.16
CA VAL A 336 -4.76 32.39 12.00
C VAL A 336 -4.57 33.17 13.29
N HIS A 337 -5.58 34.00 13.60
CA HIS A 337 -5.74 34.63 14.92
C HIS A 337 -6.99 34.09 15.60
N LEU A 338 -6.84 33.66 16.86
CA LEU A 338 -7.89 33.04 17.66
C LEU A 338 -8.21 33.91 18.88
N GLY A 339 -9.47 34.33 19.00
CA GLY A 339 -10.00 35.05 20.15
C GLY A 339 -10.73 34.12 21.12
N ILE A 340 -10.20 34.00 22.34
CA ILE A 340 -10.81 33.24 23.44
C ILE A 340 -11.09 34.20 24.61
N ILE A 341 -12.23 34.05 25.25
CA ILE A 341 -12.54 34.69 26.54
C ILE A 341 -12.26 33.68 27.65
N ILE A 342 -11.50 34.08 28.67
CA ILE A 342 -11.23 33.25 29.85
C ILE A 342 -11.45 34.10 31.09
N ASN A 343 -12.38 33.71 31.97
CA ASN A 343 -12.72 34.44 33.20
C ASN A 343 -12.97 35.94 32.94
N GLY A 344 -13.70 36.25 31.88
CA GLY A 344 -13.99 37.61 31.41
C GLY A 344 -12.84 38.34 30.70
N TYR A 345 -11.68 37.71 30.50
CA TYR A 345 -10.54 38.29 29.79
C TYR A 345 -10.45 37.79 28.35
N PHE A 346 -10.62 38.71 27.40
CA PHE A 346 -10.39 38.42 25.99
C PHE A 346 -8.90 38.35 25.68
N THR A 347 -8.47 37.24 25.08
CA THR A 347 -7.10 37.00 24.61
C THR A 347 -7.15 36.69 23.12
N ASN A 348 -6.30 37.36 22.34
CA ASN A 348 -6.10 37.05 20.92
C ASN A 348 -4.76 36.36 20.73
N ILE A 349 -4.76 35.19 20.11
CA ILE A 349 -3.60 34.31 19.96
C ILE A 349 -3.28 34.16 18.48
N ASN A 350 -2.07 34.55 18.08
CA ASN A 350 -1.55 34.23 16.75
C ASN A 350 -1.00 32.80 16.76
N LEU A 351 -1.61 31.92 15.97
CA LEU A 351 -1.27 30.51 15.90
C LEU A 351 -0.21 30.27 14.82
N LYS A 352 0.82 29.50 15.13
CA LYS A 352 1.90 29.18 14.18
C LYS A 352 1.57 27.93 13.36
N ASP A 353 2.05 27.90 12.11
CA ASP A 353 1.86 26.81 11.15
C ASP A 353 2.75 25.58 11.44
N ASN A 354 2.82 25.17 12.69
CA ASN A 354 3.54 23.97 13.11
C ASN A 354 2.89 23.33 14.35
N GLY A 355 1.60 23.62 14.54
CA GLY A 355 0.85 23.18 15.70
C GLY A 355 1.43 23.68 17.01
N GLY A 356 1.15 22.94 18.07
CA GLY A 356 1.74 23.15 19.39
C GLY A 356 0.71 23.28 20.50
N THR A 357 1.23 23.16 21.72
CA THR A 357 0.45 23.31 22.94
C THR A 357 0.44 24.77 23.36
N VAL A 358 -0.75 25.35 23.49
CA VAL A 358 -0.96 26.62 24.19
C VAL A 358 -1.10 26.29 25.68
N ASN A 359 -0.05 26.56 26.46
CA ASN A 359 0.06 26.02 27.82
C ASN A 359 -0.86 26.69 28.86
N ILE A 360 -1.70 25.82 29.44
CA ILE A 360 -2.20 25.71 30.83
C ILE A 360 -2.67 27.01 31.50
N VAL A 361 -3.97 27.26 31.34
CA VAL A 361 -4.75 28.11 32.23
C VAL A 361 -5.43 27.23 33.28
N LYS A 362 -5.12 27.45 34.56
CA LYS A 362 -5.79 26.74 35.65
C LYS A 362 -6.86 27.60 36.32
N GLY A 363 -7.92 26.95 36.77
CA GLY A 363 -8.99 27.58 37.54
C GLY A 363 -9.89 28.46 36.68
N ILE A 364 -10.36 27.88 35.58
CA ILE A 364 -11.28 28.53 34.67
C ILE A 364 -12.71 28.34 35.20
N THR A 365 -13.39 29.46 35.42
CA THR A 365 -14.82 29.54 35.76
C THR A 365 -15.68 30.00 34.58
N GLU A 366 -15.05 30.50 33.51
CA GLU A 366 -15.67 30.93 32.25
C GLU A 366 -14.64 30.75 31.14
N ALA A 367 -15.00 30.05 30.06
CA ALA A 367 -14.18 30.01 28.85
C ALA A 367 -15.04 29.91 27.60
N ASP A 368 -14.90 30.88 26.70
CA ASP A 368 -15.62 30.90 25.43
C ASP A 368 -14.65 30.93 24.25
N PHE A 369 -14.90 30.07 23.27
CA PHE A 369 -14.35 30.25 21.93
C PHE A 369 -15.16 31.36 21.26
N TYR A 370 -14.59 32.57 21.19
CA TYR A 370 -15.35 33.77 20.84
C TYR A 370 -15.29 34.11 19.35
N ASN A 371 -14.09 34.15 18.76
CA ASN A 371 -13.92 34.42 17.34
C ASN A 371 -12.63 33.83 16.77
N PHE A 372 -12.52 33.77 15.44
CA PHE A 372 -11.24 33.61 14.76
C PHE A 372 -11.22 34.37 13.44
N THR A 373 -10.02 34.73 13.00
CA THR A 373 -9.77 35.24 11.64
C THR A 373 -8.68 34.41 10.99
N ALA A 374 -8.81 34.14 9.70
CA ALA A 374 -7.81 33.43 8.92
C ALA A 374 -7.48 34.20 7.63
N LYS A 375 -6.23 34.11 7.20
CA LYS A 375 -5.83 34.49 5.85
C LYS A 375 -5.49 33.27 5.05
N THR A 376 -5.83 33.31 3.77
CA THR A 376 -5.60 32.24 2.81
C THR A 376 -4.75 32.72 1.65
N SER A 377 -3.93 31.84 1.08
CA SER A 377 -3.41 32.02 -0.27
C SER A 377 -4.37 31.39 -1.27
N GLY A 378 -4.42 31.89 -2.50
CA GLY A 378 -5.23 31.30 -3.59
C GLY A 378 -6.74 31.41 -3.38
N ASP A 379 -7.49 30.75 -4.27
CA ASP A 379 -8.95 30.73 -4.24
C ASP A 379 -9.44 29.64 -3.28
N VAL A 380 -10.01 30.05 -2.15
CA VAL A 380 -10.63 29.17 -1.15
C VAL A 380 -12.14 29.39 -1.19
N SER A 381 -12.92 28.30 -1.15
CA SER A 381 -14.38 28.33 -1.12
C SER A 381 -14.96 28.29 0.30
N GLU A 382 -14.21 27.75 1.26
CA GLU A 382 -14.63 27.63 2.65
C GLU A 382 -13.42 27.60 3.59
N VAL A 383 -13.57 28.25 4.74
CA VAL A 383 -12.66 28.11 5.89
C VAL A 383 -13.48 27.68 7.09
N MET A 384 -13.00 26.66 7.81
CA MET A 384 -13.63 26.18 9.04
C MET A 384 -12.60 25.87 10.12
N VAL A 385 -13.03 25.89 11.38
CA VAL A 385 -12.30 25.27 12.49
C VAL A 385 -13.00 23.98 12.89
N ASP A 386 -12.25 22.89 12.89
CA ASP A 386 -12.65 21.64 13.52
C ASP A 386 -12.14 21.63 14.96
N TYR A 387 -12.97 21.24 15.91
CA TYR A 387 -12.61 21.20 17.32
C TYR A 387 -13.24 20.01 18.07
N CYS A 388 -12.64 19.64 19.19
CA CYS A 388 -13.09 18.60 20.10
C CYS A 388 -12.59 18.88 21.53
N ILE A 389 -13.41 18.60 22.55
CA ILE A 389 -13.01 18.70 23.97
C ILE A 389 -12.98 17.30 24.57
N CYS A 390 -11.84 16.92 25.14
CA CYS A 390 -11.63 15.60 25.74
C CYS A 390 -11.14 15.72 27.19
N PRO A 391 -11.46 14.76 28.06
CA PRO A 391 -10.76 14.61 29.35
C PRO A 391 -9.26 14.42 29.14
N GLU A 392 -8.47 14.79 30.16
CA GLU A 392 -7.03 14.53 30.16
C GLU A 392 -6.70 13.06 29.88
N GLY A 393 -5.73 12.81 28.98
CA GLY A 393 -5.30 11.48 28.59
C GLY A 393 -6.17 10.78 27.54
N VAL A 394 -7.30 11.38 27.14
CA VAL A 394 -8.16 10.85 26.07
C VAL A 394 -7.77 11.43 24.72
N THR A 395 -7.63 10.57 23.72
CA THR A 395 -7.38 10.96 22.31
C THR A 395 -8.72 11.13 21.58
N PRO A 396 -8.93 12.21 20.81
CA PRO A 396 -10.17 12.40 20.05
C PRO A 396 -10.44 11.25 19.06
N SER A 397 -11.67 10.74 19.04
CA SER A 397 -12.15 9.87 17.94
C SER A 397 -12.80 10.72 16.84
N SER A 398 -12.97 10.15 15.65
CA SER A 398 -13.56 10.85 14.50
C SER A 398 -14.96 11.40 14.77
N GLU A 399 -15.75 10.77 15.64
CA GLU A 399 -17.14 11.15 15.93
C GLU A 399 -17.27 12.34 16.90
N MET A 400 -16.18 12.67 17.61
CA MET A 400 -16.18 13.74 18.61
C MET A 400 -15.95 15.13 18.02
N TRP A 401 -15.42 15.20 16.80
CA TRP A 401 -15.13 16.46 16.14
C TRP A 401 -16.42 17.22 15.77
N ARG A 402 -16.37 18.53 15.94
CA ARG A 402 -17.39 19.51 15.57
C ARG A 402 -16.73 20.59 14.73
N ASN A 403 -17.51 21.30 13.92
CA ASN A 403 -16.97 22.34 13.06
C ASN A 403 -17.72 23.68 13.21
N ILE A 404 -16.99 24.77 12.97
CA ILE A 404 -17.52 26.12 12.87
C ILE A 404 -16.96 26.74 11.58
N GLY A 405 -17.84 27.13 10.67
CA GLY A 405 -17.48 27.82 9.43
C GLY A 405 -17.19 29.31 9.65
N ALA A 406 -16.29 29.86 8.84
CA ALA A 406 -16.05 31.29 8.73
C ALA A 406 -16.75 31.87 7.49
N ASN A 407 -17.11 33.15 7.57
CA ASN A 407 -17.56 33.93 6.44
C ASN A 407 -16.38 34.66 5.81
N GLN A 408 -16.38 34.81 4.50
CA GLN A 408 -15.39 35.62 3.80
C GLN A 408 -15.61 37.10 4.15
N SER A 409 -14.59 37.77 4.68
CA SER A 409 -14.61 39.20 5.03
C SER A 409 -13.84 40.08 4.05
N GLY A 410 -13.01 39.48 3.20
CA GLY A 410 -12.24 40.15 2.14
C GLY A 410 -11.58 39.16 1.19
N ASP A 411 -10.80 39.66 0.24
CA ASP A 411 -10.04 38.82 -0.69
C ASP A 411 -8.99 38.01 0.09
N GLY A 412 -9.18 36.70 0.16
CA GLY A 412 -8.35 35.80 0.95
C GLY A 412 -8.48 35.94 2.48
N GLU A 413 -9.41 36.76 2.99
CA GLU A 413 -9.64 36.99 4.42
C GLU A 413 -10.98 36.39 4.88
N TRP A 414 -10.93 35.67 6.01
CA TRP A 414 -12.04 34.91 6.56
C TRP A 414 -12.21 35.21 8.04
N GLU A 415 -13.46 35.29 8.51
CA GLU A 415 -13.77 35.51 9.92
C GLU A 415 -15.01 34.75 10.39
N ALA A 416 -14.94 34.26 11.63
CA ALA A 416 -16.10 33.82 12.39
C ALA A 416 -16.17 34.67 13.66
N LYS A 417 -17.23 35.47 13.80
CA LYS A 417 -17.47 36.37 14.92
C LYS A 417 -18.63 35.88 15.78
N ASP A 418 -18.60 36.24 17.06
CA ASP A 418 -19.68 35.99 18.02
C ASP A 418 -20.09 34.50 18.08
N ILE A 419 -19.11 33.60 17.98
CA ILE A 419 -19.31 32.15 18.05
C ILE A 419 -19.96 31.78 19.40
N ASN A 420 -19.49 32.41 20.49
CA ASN A 420 -19.98 32.24 21.86
C ASN A 420 -20.15 30.76 22.26
N LEU A 421 -19.19 29.92 21.85
CA LEU A 421 -19.15 28.52 22.24
C LEU A 421 -18.56 28.43 23.65
N ASP A 422 -19.43 28.10 24.62
CA ASP A 422 -19.03 27.81 26.00
C ASP A 422 -18.21 26.50 26.02
N LEU A 423 -16.92 26.63 26.29
CA LEU A 423 -15.97 25.52 26.35
C LEU A 423 -16.14 24.70 27.64
N LEU A 424 -16.91 25.19 28.61
CA LEU A 424 -17.17 24.51 29.87
C LEU A 424 -18.51 23.77 29.87
N ASP A 425 -19.34 23.95 28.84
CA ASP A 425 -20.67 23.34 28.79
C ASP A 425 -20.59 21.81 28.87
N GLY A 426 -21.39 21.25 29.79
CA GLY A 426 -21.42 19.81 30.08
C GLY A 426 -20.16 19.23 30.75
N LEU A 427 -19.15 20.05 31.09
CA LEU A 427 -17.94 19.57 31.75
C LEU A 427 -18.11 19.47 33.27
N LYS A 428 -17.47 18.47 33.88
CA LYS A 428 -17.42 18.33 35.34
C LYS A 428 -16.46 19.33 35.98
N ASP A 429 -16.90 19.99 37.04
CA ASP A 429 -16.07 20.86 37.88
C ASP A 429 -14.80 20.18 38.41
N ASN A 430 -13.76 20.99 38.64
CA ASN A 430 -12.45 20.57 39.18
C ASN A 430 -11.77 19.44 38.40
N SER A 431 -12.05 19.31 37.09
CA SER A 431 -11.43 18.33 36.20
C SER A 431 -10.58 19.02 35.13
N THR A 432 -9.59 18.30 34.59
CA THR A 432 -8.71 18.76 33.50
C THR A 432 -9.19 18.23 32.16
N TYR A 433 -9.24 19.12 31.17
CA TYR A 433 -9.63 18.83 29.80
C TYR A 433 -8.63 19.41 28.81
N ARG A 434 -8.69 18.90 27.58
CA ARG A 434 -7.96 19.41 26.42
C ARG A 434 -8.94 19.75 25.31
N LEU A 435 -8.88 20.98 24.84
CA LEU A 435 -9.48 21.39 23.58
C LEU A 435 -8.44 21.12 22.47
N TYR A 436 -8.79 20.22 21.57
CA TYR A 436 -8.07 19.99 20.32
C TYR A 436 -8.77 20.77 19.21
N PHE A 437 -8.01 21.46 18.37
CA PHE A 437 -8.58 22.16 17.23
C PHE A 437 -7.59 22.30 16.07
N SER A 438 -8.12 22.34 14.85
CA SER A 438 -7.38 22.54 13.62
C SER A 438 -8.26 23.32 12.64
N PHE A 439 -7.66 24.13 11.79
CA PHE A 439 -8.40 24.85 10.76
C PHE A 439 -8.27 24.11 9.43
N ARG A 440 -9.29 24.21 8.60
CA ARG A 440 -9.32 23.60 7.28
C ARG A 440 -9.78 24.59 6.23
N THR A 441 -9.21 24.49 5.05
CA THR A 441 -9.73 25.11 3.82
C THR A 441 -10.47 24.07 3.00
N ASN A 442 -11.34 24.54 2.13
CA ASN A 442 -11.82 23.77 0.99
C ASN A 442 -11.65 24.65 -0.24
N ASP A 443 -10.85 24.22 -1.21
CA ASP A 443 -10.66 24.97 -2.46
C ASP A 443 -11.57 24.45 -3.58
N GLY A 444 -12.52 23.57 -3.26
CA GLY A 444 -13.47 22.99 -4.20
C GLY A 444 -12.88 21.85 -5.05
N GLU A 445 -11.67 22.02 -5.59
CA GLU A 445 -11.09 21.11 -6.60
C GLU A 445 -9.80 20.37 -6.16
N ASN A 446 -8.95 20.91 -5.29
CA ASN A 446 -7.68 20.29 -4.89
C ASN A 446 -7.68 19.65 -3.50
N GLY A 447 -8.76 19.79 -2.75
CA GLY A 447 -8.99 19.06 -1.51
C GLY A 447 -9.03 19.99 -0.30
N ARG A 448 -8.85 19.41 0.89
CA ARG A 448 -8.86 20.16 2.14
C ARG A 448 -7.44 20.45 2.60
N GLY A 449 -7.03 21.71 2.56
CA GLY A 449 -5.83 22.16 3.26
C GLY A 449 -6.07 22.15 4.76
N THR A 450 -5.04 21.86 5.56
CA THR A 450 -5.10 21.94 7.02
C THR A 450 -4.16 23.01 7.55
N TYR A 451 -4.52 23.61 8.67
CA TYR A 451 -3.65 24.47 9.48
C TYR A 451 -3.75 24.00 10.92
N PRO A 452 -2.71 23.37 11.47
CA PRO A 452 -1.34 23.24 10.93
C PRO A 452 -1.21 22.43 9.63
N SER A 453 -0.26 22.84 8.78
CA SER A 453 0.02 22.18 7.49
C SER A 453 0.64 20.79 7.61
N ASP A 454 1.20 20.45 8.77
CA ASP A 454 1.69 19.10 9.08
C ASP A 454 0.57 18.10 9.47
N GLY A 455 -0.68 18.55 9.46
CA GLY A 455 -1.85 17.73 9.82
C GLY A 455 -2.01 17.50 11.33
N SER A 456 -1.17 18.11 12.17
CA SER A 456 -1.35 18.10 13.63
C SER A 456 -2.54 18.96 14.06
N SER A 457 -2.80 19.03 15.37
CA SER A 457 -3.81 19.90 15.96
C SER A 457 -3.19 20.81 17.01
N PHE A 458 -3.73 22.02 17.15
CA PHE A 458 -3.47 22.84 18.33
C PHE A 458 -4.14 22.21 19.55
N THR A 459 -3.47 22.33 20.69
CA THR A 459 -4.01 21.82 21.97
C THR A 459 -4.00 22.94 23.00
N LEU A 460 -5.16 23.19 23.62
CA LEU A 460 -5.31 24.03 24.80
C LEU A 460 -5.69 23.15 25.99
N GLU A 461 -4.84 23.07 27.00
CA GLU A 461 -5.12 22.36 28.24
C GLU A 461 -5.65 23.31 29.31
N PHE A 462 -6.76 22.93 29.96
CA PHE A 462 -7.39 23.74 31.00
C PHE A 462 -8.04 22.90 32.11
N SER A 463 -8.20 23.50 33.29
CA SER A 463 -8.92 22.89 34.42
C SER A 463 -10.10 23.75 34.84
N THR A 464 -11.29 23.13 34.91
CA THR A 464 -12.55 23.75 35.37
C THR A 464 -12.53 24.02 36.87
N GLY A 465 -13.26 25.03 37.35
CA GLY A 465 -13.49 25.28 38.78
C GLY A 465 -12.71 26.48 39.35
N GLU A 466 -13.02 26.87 40.58
CA GLU A 466 -12.33 27.99 41.24
C GLU A 466 -10.89 27.61 41.62
N PHE A 467 -9.92 28.44 41.23
CA PHE A 467 -8.52 28.23 41.58
C PHE A 467 -8.31 28.43 43.10
N THR A 468 -8.03 27.36 43.83
CA THR A 468 -7.73 27.42 45.27
C THR A 468 -6.23 27.56 45.60
N GLY A 469 -5.36 27.57 44.57
CA GLY A 469 -3.90 27.72 44.72
C GLY A 469 -3.38 29.10 44.27
N ILE A 470 -2.21 29.54 44.72
CA ILE A 470 -1.57 30.77 44.24
C ILE A 470 -0.68 30.42 43.05
N ALA A 471 -1.06 30.80 41.82
CA ALA A 471 -0.18 30.70 40.65
C ALA A 471 0.14 32.08 40.10
N LYS A 472 1.42 32.44 40.24
CA LYS A 472 2.05 33.70 39.90
C LYS A 472 2.71 33.55 38.51
N THR A 473 1.96 33.37 37.43
CA THR A 473 2.54 33.42 36.05
C THR A 473 1.47 33.55 34.94
N ILE A 474 0.75 34.66 34.90
CA ILE A 474 0.07 35.13 33.67
C ILE A 474 0.39 36.61 33.51
N ASN A 475 1.66 36.96 33.27
CA ASN A 475 2.01 38.39 33.14
C ASN A 475 3.04 38.77 32.08
N ASP A 476 3.68 37.82 31.39
CA ASP A 476 4.81 38.21 30.53
C ASP A 476 4.55 38.14 29.02
N GLN A 477 3.37 37.73 28.53
CA GLN A 477 3.09 37.73 27.07
C GLN A 477 1.71 38.21 26.59
N CYS A 478 0.82 38.71 27.46
CA CYS A 478 -0.45 39.31 27.02
C CYS A 478 -0.35 40.85 26.95
N PRO A 479 -0.53 41.50 25.80
CA PRO A 479 -0.75 42.96 25.77
C PRO A 479 -2.07 43.27 26.49
N THR A 480 -1.96 43.98 27.61
CA THR A 480 -3.05 44.19 28.57
C THR A 480 -3.92 45.40 28.22
N THR A 481 -4.98 45.20 27.44
CA THR A 481 -6.11 46.15 27.40
C THR A 481 -7.29 45.60 28.18
N LYS A 482 -7.34 45.90 29.48
CA LYS A 482 -8.54 45.65 30.30
C LYS A 482 -9.70 46.51 29.79
N LYS A 483 -10.82 45.88 29.41
CA LYS A 483 -12.09 46.57 29.15
C LYS A 483 -12.76 46.93 30.49
N TYR A 484 -13.32 48.13 30.59
CA TYR A 484 -14.10 48.57 31.74
C TYR A 484 -15.55 48.66 31.32
N TYR A 485 -16.48 48.22 32.16
CA TYR A 485 -17.92 48.40 31.92
C TYR A 485 -18.54 49.26 33.01
N THR A 486 -19.46 50.14 32.65
CA THR A 486 -20.31 50.82 33.62
C THR A 486 -21.26 49.83 34.31
N LEU A 487 -21.89 50.22 35.42
CA LEU A 487 -22.84 49.35 36.12
C LEU A 487 -24.07 48.94 35.27
N ASP A 488 -24.39 49.71 34.22
CA ASP A 488 -25.41 49.39 33.23
C ASP A 488 -24.86 48.63 32.00
N GLY A 489 -23.62 48.14 32.06
CA GLY A 489 -23.04 47.23 31.06
C GLY A 489 -22.46 47.88 29.82
N ARG A 490 -22.28 49.22 29.79
CA ARG A 490 -21.70 49.90 28.63
C ARG A 490 -20.17 49.87 28.68
N PRO A 491 -19.48 49.56 27.56
CA PRO A 491 -18.02 49.57 27.51
C PRO A 491 -17.46 50.98 27.67
N ALA A 492 -16.35 51.11 28.40
CA ALA A 492 -15.69 52.37 28.71
C ALA A 492 -14.16 52.24 28.58
N THR A 493 -13.52 53.27 28.03
CA THR A 493 -12.10 53.27 27.67
C THR A 493 -11.25 53.89 28.78
N LYS A 494 -10.15 53.23 29.17
CA LYS A 494 -9.31 53.58 30.33
C LYS A 494 -8.81 55.03 30.38
N GLY A 495 -8.73 55.73 29.24
CA GLY A 495 -8.28 57.13 29.15
C GLY A 495 -9.36 58.19 29.42
N GLN A 496 -10.63 57.80 29.58
CA GLN A 496 -11.76 58.73 29.70
C GLN A 496 -12.75 58.35 30.82
N LEU A 497 -12.35 57.51 31.78
CA LEU A 497 -13.25 57.05 32.85
C LEU A 497 -13.52 58.20 33.85
N PRO A 498 -14.75 58.76 33.93
CA PRO A 498 -15.11 59.61 35.06
C PRO A 498 -15.05 58.81 36.37
N LYS A 499 -14.90 59.51 37.51
CA LYS A 499 -14.89 58.89 38.83
C LYS A 499 -16.15 58.06 39.04
N GLY A 500 -16.02 56.79 39.39
CA GLY A 500 -17.16 55.89 39.46
C GLY A 500 -16.78 54.43 39.71
N ILE A 501 -17.80 53.59 39.89
CA ILE A 501 -17.65 52.14 40.05
C ILE A 501 -17.81 51.48 38.68
N TYR A 502 -16.80 50.73 38.27
CA TYR A 502 -16.78 49.99 37.01
C TYR A 502 -16.64 48.49 37.27
N ILE A 503 -17.17 47.69 36.35
CA ILE A 503 -17.01 46.25 36.31
C ILE A 503 -15.78 45.94 35.45
N VAL A 504 -14.80 45.23 36.02
CA VAL A 504 -13.59 44.76 35.34
C VAL A 504 -13.46 43.27 35.60
N GLY A 505 -13.81 42.45 34.61
CA GLY A 505 -14.13 41.04 34.85
C GLY A 505 -15.21 40.93 35.92
N ASN A 506 -14.98 40.14 36.96
CA ASN A 506 -15.99 39.82 37.97
C ASN A 506 -15.94 40.78 39.18
N LYS A 507 -15.12 41.83 39.12
CA LYS A 507 -14.83 42.73 40.25
C LYS A 507 -15.37 44.13 39.98
N LYS A 508 -16.00 44.71 41.01
CA LYS A 508 -16.34 46.13 41.07
C LYS A 508 -15.09 46.91 41.49
N VAL A 509 -14.63 47.82 40.64
CA VAL A 509 -13.44 48.65 40.86
C VAL A 509 -13.87 50.10 40.95
N LEU A 510 -13.53 50.78 42.04
CA LEU A 510 -13.74 52.21 42.18
C LEU A 510 -12.58 52.97 41.50
N VAL A 511 -12.87 53.65 40.40
CA VAL A 511 -11.94 54.56 39.73
C VAL A 511 -12.08 55.93 40.40
N LYS A 512 -11.01 56.36 41.07
CA LYS A 512 -10.96 57.59 41.90
C LYS A 512 -10.50 58.81 41.15
#